data_AF-A0A947GVN3-F1
#
_entry.id   AF-A0A947GVN3-F1
#
_cell.length_a   1.000
_cell.length_b   1.000
_cell.length_c   1.000
_cell.angle_alpha   90.00
_cell.angle_beta   90.00
_cell.angle_gamma   90.00
#
_symmetry.space_group_name_H-M   'P 1'
#
loop_
_entity.id
_entity.type
_entity.pdbx_description
1 polymer ?
#
loop_
_entity_poly.entity_id
_entity_poly.type
_entity_poly.pdbx_seq_one_letter_code
_entity_poly.pdbx_strand_id
1 'polypeptide(L)'
;MSKRLIAATAFAALSALAAHAQPALRTFTDPQNRFTIQHPADWPADVISRPTDPALGIAVGIADAECKVFAAPRADSAGKPADVVRRAYQTAIGRAEWKKAADGFNVWNDRGMVTEDGVDATRFWPVQTASFTTDSDKLGFAVLQARPGVDVWMFCSSYDNRDRKPIFDQIFTSFVGTNDAALQAEAEAAIAQRSAQEAAAAAAAAAAAAQKNQKKKR
;
A
#
# COMPACT_ATOMS: atom_id res chain seq x y z
N MET A 1 54.41 17.47 -54.77
CA MET A 1 53.86 18.46 -53.83
C MET A 1 52.35 18.45 -53.92
N SER A 2 51.64 18.04 -52.87
CA SER A 2 50.37 18.64 -52.40
C SER A 2 49.78 17.79 -51.28
N LYS A 3 49.94 18.29 -50.05
CA LYS A 3 49.22 17.84 -48.85
C LYS A 3 47.78 18.35 -48.96
N ARG A 4 46.79 17.50 -48.69
CA ARG A 4 45.45 17.97 -48.30
C ARG A 4 44.99 17.19 -47.07
N LEU A 5 44.88 17.92 -45.96
CA LEU A 5 44.23 17.54 -44.73
C LEU A 5 42.75 17.22 -45.02
N ILE A 6 42.23 16.17 -44.38
CA ILE A 6 40.78 15.97 -44.25
C ILE A 6 40.47 16.05 -42.75
N ALA A 7 39.60 17.00 -42.41
CA ALA A 7 39.21 17.38 -41.07
C ALA A 7 38.33 16.31 -40.42
N ALA A 8 38.62 16.02 -39.15
CA ALA A 8 37.76 15.21 -38.29
C ALA A 8 36.50 16.02 -37.93
N THR A 9 35.33 15.50 -38.32
CA THR A 9 34.02 16.03 -37.95
C THR A 9 33.65 15.46 -36.59
N ALA A 10 33.65 16.30 -35.55
CA ALA A 10 33.17 15.94 -34.22
C ALA A 10 31.63 15.88 -34.23
N PHE A 11 31.08 14.67 -34.10
CA PHE A 11 29.65 14.48 -33.79
C PHE A 11 29.41 14.86 -32.33
N ALA A 12 28.93 16.08 -32.09
CA ALA A 12 28.35 16.46 -30.81
C ALA A 12 26.92 15.89 -30.74
N ALA A 13 26.75 14.73 -30.13
CA ALA A 13 25.45 14.22 -29.74
C ALA A 13 24.93 15.05 -28.56
N LEU A 14 24.12 16.09 -28.84
CA LEU A 14 23.28 16.73 -27.83
C LEU A 14 22.14 15.76 -27.50
N SER A 15 22.35 14.92 -26.49
CA SER A 15 21.26 14.22 -25.81
C SER A 15 20.46 15.26 -25.02
N ALA A 16 19.38 15.77 -25.61
CA ALA A 16 18.38 16.55 -24.91
C ALA A 16 17.66 15.64 -23.89
N LEU A 17 18.21 15.56 -22.68
CA LEU A 17 17.45 15.12 -21.51
C LEU A 17 16.37 16.16 -21.27
N ALA A 18 15.19 15.96 -21.85
CA ALA A 18 13.98 16.63 -21.41
C ALA A 18 13.81 16.25 -19.93
N ALA A 19 14.21 17.16 -19.04
CA ALA A 19 13.82 17.13 -17.64
C ALA A 19 12.31 17.26 -17.62
N HIS A 20 11.62 16.11 -17.59
CA HIS A 20 10.19 16.08 -17.34
C HIS A 20 10.04 16.63 -15.93
N ALA A 21 9.58 17.88 -15.83
CA ALA A 21 9.25 18.48 -14.54
C ALA A 21 8.27 17.52 -13.86
N GLN A 22 8.73 16.87 -12.79
CA GLN A 22 7.85 16.09 -11.94
C GLN A 22 6.73 17.05 -11.52
N PRO A 23 5.45 16.66 -11.66
CA PRO A 23 4.36 17.50 -11.18
C PRO A 23 4.65 17.84 -9.72
N ALA A 24 4.51 19.12 -9.37
CA ALA A 24 4.66 19.53 -7.97
C ALA A 24 3.69 18.68 -7.14
N LEU A 25 4.14 18.19 -5.99
CA LEU A 25 3.30 17.38 -5.11
C LEU A 25 2.80 18.22 -3.93
N ARG A 26 1.59 17.92 -3.48
CA ARG A 26 1.02 18.41 -2.22
C ARG A 26 0.84 17.24 -1.27
N THR A 27 1.00 17.53 0.02
CA THR A 27 0.72 16.56 1.08
C THR A 27 -0.68 16.79 1.62
N PHE A 28 -1.49 15.74 1.63
CA PHE A 28 -2.69 15.67 2.44
C PHE A 28 -2.35 15.00 3.77
N THR A 29 -2.81 15.59 4.87
CA THR A 29 -2.73 15.01 6.22
C THR A 29 -4.14 14.76 6.71
N ASP A 30 -4.41 13.51 7.11
CA ASP A 30 -5.66 13.14 7.76
C ASP A 30 -5.90 14.04 8.99
N PRO A 31 -7.08 14.67 9.14
CA PRO A 31 -7.40 15.51 10.29
C PRO A 31 -7.31 14.78 11.64
N GLN A 32 -7.47 13.45 11.64
CA GLN A 32 -7.26 12.61 12.83
C GLN A 32 -5.80 12.17 13.02
N ASN A 33 -4.89 12.66 12.19
CA ASN A 33 -3.46 12.40 12.20
C ASN A 33 -3.12 10.89 12.16
N ARG A 34 -3.87 10.09 11.39
CA ARG A 34 -3.60 8.66 11.21
C ARG A 34 -2.63 8.39 10.06
N PHE A 35 -2.67 9.22 9.01
CA PHE A 35 -1.82 9.05 7.83
C PHE A 35 -1.58 10.36 7.08
N THR A 36 -0.58 10.33 6.19
CA THR A 36 -0.38 11.31 5.14
C THR A 36 -0.28 10.63 3.77
N ILE A 37 -0.61 11.37 2.71
CA ILE A 37 -0.39 10.98 1.32
C ILE A 37 0.08 12.18 0.51
N GLN A 38 0.79 11.94 -0.59
CA GLN A 38 1.14 12.94 -1.58
C GLN A 38 0.27 12.78 -2.82
N HIS A 39 -0.06 13.90 -3.45
CA HIS A 39 -0.82 13.94 -4.69
C HIS A 39 -0.36 15.08 -5.61
N PRO A 40 -0.66 15.04 -6.92
CA PRO A 40 -0.37 16.15 -7.82
C PRO A 40 -0.98 17.46 -7.32
N ALA A 41 -0.20 18.55 -7.35
CA ALA A 41 -0.58 19.82 -6.77
C ALA A 41 -1.77 20.51 -7.47
N ASP A 42 -2.02 20.12 -8.72
CA ASP A 42 -3.15 20.54 -9.55
C ASP A 42 -4.41 19.69 -9.33
N TRP A 43 -4.34 18.62 -8.53
CA TRP A 43 -5.49 17.82 -8.13
C TRP A 43 -6.03 18.37 -6.80
N PRO A 44 -7.22 18.97 -6.75
CA PRO A 44 -7.86 19.31 -5.49
C PRO A 44 -8.08 18.06 -4.63
N ALA A 45 -8.07 18.27 -3.31
CA ALA A 45 -8.36 17.25 -2.30
C ALA A 45 -9.57 17.71 -1.48
N ASP A 46 -10.69 17.02 -1.64
CA ASP A 46 -11.96 17.35 -1.02
C ASP A 46 -12.37 16.26 -0.02
N VAL A 47 -12.89 16.66 1.14
CA VAL A 47 -13.44 15.71 2.11
C VAL A 47 -14.84 15.30 1.64
N ILE A 48 -15.03 14.00 1.39
CA ILE A 48 -16.27 13.44 0.83
C ILE A 48 -17.14 12.69 1.85
N SER A 49 -16.65 12.53 3.09
CA SER A 49 -17.44 12.02 4.22
C SER A 49 -17.83 13.15 5.18
N ARG A 50 -18.86 12.94 6.00
CA ARG A 50 -19.18 13.92 7.05
C ARG A 50 -18.08 13.90 8.11
N PRO A 51 -17.75 15.04 8.75
CA PRO A 51 -16.76 15.07 9.84
C PRO A 51 -17.10 14.15 11.03
N THR A 52 -18.36 13.74 11.14
CA THR A 52 -18.88 12.83 12.17
C THR A 52 -18.80 11.35 11.79
N ASP A 53 -18.49 11.04 10.52
CA ASP A 53 -18.37 9.66 10.09
C ASP A 53 -17.08 9.07 10.66
N PRO A 54 -17.14 7.90 11.33
CA PRO A 54 -15.97 7.28 11.92
C PRO A 54 -14.93 6.88 10.85
N ALA A 55 -15.37 6.72 9.59
CA ALA A 55 -14.49 6.61 8.43
C ALA A 55 -14.36 7.98 7.74
N LEU A 56 -13.15 8.53 7.73
CA LEU A 56 -12.86 9.66 6.85
C LEU A 56 -12.83 9.16 5.41
N GLY A 57 -13.48 9.90 4.51
CA GLY A 57 -13.31 9.80 3.07
C GLY A 57 -12.82 11.11 2.49
N ILE A 58 -11.81 11.04 1.62
CA ILE A 58 -11.39 12.15 0.77
C ILE A 58 -11.41 11.73 -0.70
N ALA A 59 -11.64 12.67 -1.59
CA ALA A 59 -11.43 12.54 -3.02
C ALA A 59 -10.28 13.46 -3.42
N VAL A 60 -9.31 12.92 -4.15
CA VAL A 60 -8.22 13.69 -4.74
C VAL A 60 -8.26 13.47 -6.24
N GLY A 61 -8.53 14.51 -7.02
CA GLY A 61 -8.79 14.29 -8.43
C GLY A 61 -9.12 15.52 -9.25
N ILE A 62 -9.23 15.28 -10.55
CA ILE A 62 -9.71 16.20 -11.57
C ILE A 62 -10.87 15.51 -12.32
N ALA A 63 -11.50 16.21 -13.27
CA ALA A 63 -12.60 15.64 -14.05
C ALA A 63 -12.27 14.30 -14.73
N ASP A 64 -11.01 14.12 -15.14
CA ASP A 64 -10.56 12.97 -15.91
C ASP A 64 -9.98 11.83 -15.06
N ALA A 65 -9.75 12.05 -13.76
CA ALA A 65 -9.14 11.05 -12.88
C ALA A 65 -9.34 11.40 -11.41
N GLU A 66 -9.60 10.38 -10.59
CA GLU A 66 -9.88 10.57 -9.17
C GLU A 66 -9.31 9.41 -8.36
N CYS A 67 -8.79 9.72 -7.17
CA CYS A 67 -8.46 8.79 -6.11
C CYS A 67 -9.35 9.06 -4.89
N LYS A 68 -10.21 8.11 -4.55
CA LYS A 68 -10.97 8.13 -3.29
C LYS A 68 -10.18 7.38 -2.22
N VAL A 69 -9.97 8.01 -1.07
CA VAL A 69 -9.21 7.45 0.05
C VAL A 69 -10.09 7.41 1.28
N PHE A 70 -10.21 6.23 1.88
CA PHE A 70 -11.04 5.98 3.04
C PHE A 70 -10.20 5.40 4.17
N ALA A 71 -10.20 6.06 5.32
CA ALA A 71 -9.59 5.52 6.54
C ALA A 71 -10.67 4.98 7.46
N ALA A 72 -10.91 3.68 7.36
CA ALA A 72 -11.96 2.95 8.05
C ALA A 72 -11.45 2.37 9.38
N PRO A 73 -12.09 2.66 10.52
CA PRO A 73 -11.74 2.03 11.78
C PRO A 73 -11.93 0.52 11.74
N ARG A 74 -11.01 -0.20 12.38
CA ARG A 74 -11.02 -1.66 12.50
C ARG A 74 -11.03 -2.05 13.98
N ALA A 75 -12.21 -2.13 14.57
CA ALA A 75 -12.37 -2.44 15.99
C ALA A 75 -11.86 -3.85 16.35
N ASP A 76 -11.89 -4.78 15.40
CA ASP A 76 -11.39 -6.14 15.55
C ASP A 76 -9.86 -6.24 15.61
N SER A 77 -9.17 -5.29 14.97
CA SER A 77 -7.70 -5.16 15.02
C SER A 77 -7.22 -4.15 16.07
N ALA A 78 -8.12 -3.31 16.60
CA ALA A 78 -7.80 -2.37 17.67
C ALA A 78 -7.31 -3.12 18.92
N GLY A 79 -6.07 -2.83 19.33
CA GLY A 79 -5.43 -3.47 20.48
C GLY A 79 -4.86 -4.87 20.21
N LYS A 80 -4.90 -5.36 18.97
CA LYS A 80 -4.14 -6.56 18.58
C LYS A 80 -2.66 -6.19 18.41
N PRO A 81 -1.74 -7.10 18.77
CA PRO A 81 -0.32 -6.90 18.49
C PRO A 81 -0.06 -6.61 17.01
N ALA A 82 0.84 -5.67 16.74
CA ALA A 82 1.18 -5.23 15.40
C ALA A 82 1.58 -6.40 14.46
N ASP A 83 2.29 -7.41 14.97
CA ASP A 83 2.71 -8.59 14.21
C ASP A 83 1.54 -9.50 13.82
N VAL A 84 0.50 -9.58 14.66
CA VAL A 84 -0.73 -10.34 14.38
C VAL A 84 -1.49 -9.70 13.23
N VAL A 85 -1.68 -8.38 13.28
CA VAL A 85 -2.36 -7.65 12.21
C VAL A 85 -1.55 -7.77 10.92
N ARG A 86 -0.23 -7.56 10.97
CA ARG A 86 0.64 -7.70 9.78
C ARG A 86 0.52 -9.07 9.12
N ARG A 87 0.51 -10.15 9.90
CA ARG A 87 0.37 -11.51 9.36
C ARG A 87 -0.99 -11.77 8.71
N ALA A 88 -2.07 -11.16 9.22
CA ALA A 88 -3.40 -11.34 8.66
C ALA A 88 -3.51 -10.85 7.21
N TYR A 89 -2.65 -9.90 6.80
CA TYR A 89 -2.61 -9.34 5.44
C TYR A 89 -1.43 -9.89 4.62
N GLN A 90 -0.85 -11.04 4.97
CA GLN A 90 0.17 -11.71 4.14
C GLN A 90 -0.43 -12.46 2.94
N THR A 91 -1.74 -12.65 2.92
CA THR A 91 -2.47 -13.28 1.81
C THR A 91 -3.47 -12.28 1.24
N ALA A 92 -3.78 -12.41 -0.04
CA ALA A 92 -4.75 -11.55 -0.69
C ALA A 92 -6.11 -11.68 0.01
N ILE A 93 -6.75 -10.54 0.30
CA ILE A 93 -8.07 -10.50 0.95
C ILE A 93 -9.19 -11.05 0.05
N GLY A 94 -8.93 -11.27 -1.24
CA GLY A 94 -9.87 -11.81 -2.18
C GLY A 94 -10.70 -10.73 -2.88
N ARG A 95 -10.99 -10.96 -4.17
CA ARG A 95 -11.81 -10.07 -5.02
C ARG A 95 -13.19 -9.74 -4.43
N ALA A 96 -13.80 -10.66 -3.68
CA ALA A 96 -15.11 -10.44 -3.08
C ALA A 96 -15.07 -9.36 -1.98
N GLU A 97 -14.04 -9.35 -1.14
CA GLU A 97 -13.89 -8.32 -0.10
C GLU A 97 -13.53 -6.97 -0.72
N TRP A 98 -12.70 -6.94 -1.77
CA TRP A 98 -12.46 -5.73 -2.56
C TRP A 98 -13.75 -5.14 -3.14
N LYS A 99 -14.59 -5.98 -3.76
CA LYS A 99 -15.89 -5.55 -4.31
C LYS A 99 -16.79 -5.01 -3.19
N LYS A 100 -16.93 -5.75 -2.10
CA LYS A 100 -17.75 -5.35 -0.95
C LYS A 100 -17.31 -3.99 -0.37
N ALA A 101 -16.00 -3.76 -0.26
CA ALA A 101 -15.47 -2.47 0.18
C ALA A 101 -15.79 -1.35 -0.81
N ALA A 102 -15.52 -1.57 -2.09
CA ALA A 102 -15.77 -0.58 -3.14
C ALA A 102 -17.27 -0.22 -3.27
N ASP A 103 -18.16 -1.22 -3.21
CA ASP A 103 -19.60 -1.03 -3.18
C ASP A 103 -20.01 -0.23 -1.92
N GLY A 104 -19.49 -0.61 -0.74
CA GLY A 104 -19.77 0.08 0.53
C GLY A 104 -19.29 1.54 0.60
N PHE A 105 -18.22 1.86 -0.13
CA PHE A 105 -17.68 3.22 -0.23
C PHE A 105 -18.23 4.02 -1.42
N ASN A 106 -19.14 3.44 -2.23
CA ASN A 106 -19.65 4.06 -3.46
C ASN A 106 -18.51 4.51 -4.39
N VAL A 107 -17.49 3.65 -4.56
CA VAL A 107 -16.41 3.89 -5.53
C VAL A 107 -16.97 3.88 -6.95
N TRP A 108 -17.88 2.94 -7.20
CA TRP A 108 -18.67 2.73 -8.42
C TRP A 108 -20.12 2.36 -8.06
N ASN A 109 -21.00 2.18 -9.04
CA ASN A 109 -22.30 1.53 -8.83
C ASN A 109 -22.15 -0.01 -8.95
N ASP A 110 -23.21 -0.76 -8.69
CA ASP A 110 -23.15 -2.22 -8.48
C ASP A 110 -22.49 -3.08 -9.59
N ARG A 111 -22.22 -2.52 -10.78
CA ARG A 111 -21.64 -3.24 -11.94
C ARG A 111 -20.11 -3.21 -12.00
N GLY A 112 -19.44 -2.44 -11.14
CA GLY A 112 -17.99 -2.49 -11.02
C GLY A 112 -17.47 -3.89 -10.66
N MET A 113 -16.35 -4.28 -11.27
CA MET A 113 -15.76 -5.61 -11.11
C MET A 113 -14.28 -5.55 -10.76
N VAL A 114 -13.87 -6.37 -9.80
CA VAL A 114 -12.45 -6.58 -9.48
C VAL A 114 -11.89 -7.64 -10.42
N THR A 115 -10.91 -7.26 -11.24
CA THR A 115 -10.33 -8.12 -12.26
C THR A 115 -9.14 -8.90 -11.71
N GLU A 116 -8.33 -8.27 -10.86
CA GLU A 116 -7.14 -8.86 -10.25
C GLU A 116 -7.00 -8.41 -8.80
N ASP A 117 -6.43 -9.26 -7.95
CA ASP A 117 -6.05 -8.93 -6.59
C ASP A 117 -4.72 -9.59 -6.20
N GLY A 118 -4.02 -9.00 -5.24
CA GLY A 118 -2.72 -9.48 -4.82
C GLY A 118 -2.21 -8.82 -3.55
N VAL A 119 -0.96 -9.14 -3.21
CA VAL A 119 -0.24 -8.59 -2.06
C VAL A 119 1.16 -8.18 -2.51
N ASP A 120 1.50 -6.91 -2.30
CA ASP A 120 2.88 -6.45 -2.30
C ASP A 120 3.47 -6.59 -0.89
N ALA A 121 4.33 -7.60 -0.73
CA ALA A 121 5.04 -7.89 0.51
C ALA A 121 6.51 -7.43 0.48
N THR A 122 6.88 -6.51 -0.43
CA THR A 122 8.27 -6.00 -0.53
C THR A 122 8.64 -5.07 0.61
N ARG A 123 7.65 -4.49 1.30
CA ARG A 123 7.81 -3.61 2.46
C ARG A 123 7.46 -4.36 3.75
N PHE A 124 7.83 -3.76 4.88
CA PHE A 124 7.52 -4.33 6.20
C PHE A 124 6.02 -4.59 6.36
N TRP A 125 5.20 -3.59 6.04
CA TRP A 125 3.74 -3.72 6.00
C TRP A 125 3.31 -4.23 4.62
N PRO A 126 2.65 -5.40 4.54
CA PRO A 126 2.07 -5.86 3.29
C PRO A 126 1.01 -4.88 2.80
N VAL A 127 1.03 -4.59 1.50
CA VAL A 127 0.03 -3.76 0.84
C VAL A 127 -0.86 -4.66 0.01
N GLN A 128 -2.15 -4.67 0.30
CA GLN A 128 -3.11 -5.35 -0.56
C GLN A 128 -3.30 -4.54 -1.83
N THR A 129 -3.36 -5.18 -2.99
CA THR A 129 -3.54 -4.53 -4.28
C THR A 129 -4.74 -5.10 -5.01
N ALA A 130 -5.37 -4.30 -5.85
CA ALA A 130 -6.38 -4.76 -6.80
C ALA A 130 -6.40 -3.91 -8.07
N SER A 131 -6.80 -4.54 -9.18
CA SER A 131 -7.23 -3.88 -10.42
C SER A 131 -8.73 -4.08 -10.58
N PHE A 132 -9.43 -3.08 -11.10
CA PHE A 132 -10.88 -3.13 -11.28
C PHE A 132 -11.34 -2.37 -12.51
N THR A 133 -12.57 -2.63 -12.94
CA THR A 133 -13.29 -1.83 -13.92
C THR A 133 -14.48 -1.16 -13.28
N THR A 134 -14.70 0.12 -13.56
CA THR A 134 -15.92 0.86 -13.18
C THR A 134 -17.09 0.44 -14.06
N ASP A 135 -18.30 0.96 -13.77
CA ASP A 135 -19.51 0.71 -14.59
C ASP A 135 -19.42 1.21 -16.03
N SER A 136 -18.49 2.12 -16.32
CA SER A 136 -18.23 2.69 -17.64
C SER A 136 -17.02 2.04 -18.32
N ASP A 137 -16.68 0.81 -17.89
CA ASP A 137 -15.53 0.01 -18.33
C ASP A 137 -14.20 0.76 -18.22
N LYS A 138 -14.10 1.67 -17.25
CA LYS A 138 -12.86 2.41 -16.98
C LYS A 138 -11.99 1.63 -16.03
N LEU A 139 -10.71 1.56 -16.36
CA LEU A 139 -9.71 0.90 -15.54
C LEU A 139 -9.44 1.72 -14.27
N GLY A 140 -9.37 1.01 -13.15
CA GLY A 140 -8.93 1.54 -11.89
C GLY A 140 -8.04 0.57 -11.14
N PHE A 141 -7.37 1.11 -10.13
CA PHE A 141 -6.43 0.41 -9.28
C PHE A 141 -6.72 0.77 -7.83
N ALA A 142 -6.51 -0.17 -6.92
CA ALA A 142 -6.73 0.03 -5.51
C ALA A 142 -5.59 -0.53 -4.67
N VAL A 143 -5.39 0.11 -3.52
CA VAL A 143 -4.53 -0.42 -2.46
C VAL A 143 -5.22 -0.35 -1.11
N LEU A 144 -4.87 -1.28 -0.23
CA LEU A 144 -5.28 -1.28 1.16
C LEU A 144 -4.03 -1.38 2.04
N GLN A 145 -3.90 -0.39 2.91
CA GLN A 145 -2.87 -0.24 3.92
C GLN A 145 -3.47 -0.54 5.29
N ALA A 146 -3.24 -1.74 5.81
CA ALA A 146 -3.77 -2.16 7.10
C ALA A 146 -2.80 -1.85 8.25
N ARG A 147 -3.32 -1.31 9.35
CA ARG A 147 -2.63 -1.10 10.63
C ARG A 147 -3.56 -1.51 11.79
N PRO A 148 -3.04 -1.76 13.00
CA PRO A 148 -3.89 -1.96 14.17
C PRO A 148 -4.86 -0.79 14.36
N GLY A 149 -6.16 -1.08 14.37
CA GLY A 149 -7.23 -0.10 14.59
C GLY A 149 -7.70 0.67 13.34
N VAL A 150 -6.99 0.62 12.20
CA VAL A 150 -7.38 1.36 10.99
C VAL A 150 -6.92 0.66 9.71
N ASP A 151 -7.83 0.62 8.74
CA ASP A 151 -7.54 0.23 7.36
C ASP A 151 -7.70 1.46 6.47
N VAL A 152 -6.66 1.78 5.68
CA VAL A 152 -6.72 2.84 4.68
C VAL A 152 -6.86 2.23 3.29
N TRP A 153 -8.04 2.43 2.71
CA TRP A 153 -8.41 1.99 1.36
C TRP A 153 -8.22 3.15 0.40
N MET A 154 -7.59 2.91 -0.74
CA MET A 154 -7.42 3.90 -1.80
C MET A 154 -7.90 3.29 -3.10
N PHE A 155 -8.81 3.96 -3.79
CA PHE A 155 -9.35 3.53 -5.08
C PHE A 155 -9.14 4.66 -6.08
N CYS A 156 -8.35 4.41 -7.13
CA CYS A 156 -8.07 5.38 -8.18
C CYS A 156 -8.62 4.92 -9.52
N SER A 157 -9.29 5.81 -10.25
CA SER A 157 -9.85 5.52 -11.58
C SER A 157 -9.48 6.61 -12.58
N SER A 158 -9.28 6.22 -13.83
CA SER A 158 -9.05 7.12 -14.97
C SER A 158 -10.27 7.13 -15.89
N TYR A 159 -10.80 8.30 -16.22
CA TYR A 159 -12.01 8.45 -17.04
C TYR A 159 -11.71 8.85 -18.49
N ASP A 160 -10.46 9.23 -18.81
CA ASP A 160 -10.05 9.78 -20.12
C ASP A 160 -9.23 8.81 -21.00
N ASN A 161 -9.27 7.50 -20.69
CA ASN A 161 -8.52 6.42 -21.37
C ASN A 161 -6.99 6.59 -21.37
N ARG A 162 -6.43 7.61 -20.69
CA ARG A 162 -4.98 7.74 -20.54
C ARG A 162 -4.49 6.75 -19.52
N ASP A 163 -3.27 6.24 -19.73
CA ASP A 163 -2.57 5.50 -18.70
C ASP A 163 -2.15 6.45 -17.58
N ARG A 164 -2.85 6.34 -16.45
CA ARG A 164 -2.61 7.11 -15.23
C ARG A 164 -2.05 6.25 -14.12
N LYS A 165 -1.77 4.97 -14.38
CA LYS A 165 -1.23 4.05 -13.38
C LYS A 165 0.03 4.61 -12.70
N PRO A 166 1.00 5.23 -13.39
CA PRO A 166 2.17 5.80 -12.73
C PRO A 166 1.84 6.89 -11.70
N ILE A 167 0.81 7.71 -11.96
CA ILE A 167 0.35 8.75 -11.03
C ILE A 167 -0.32 8.10 -9.81
N PHE A 168 -1.16 7.09 -10.04
CA PHE A 168 -1.82 6.35 -8.97
C PHE A 168 -0.81 5.61 -8.10
N ASP A 169 0.18 4.94 -8.70
CA ASP A 169 1.27 4.28 -7.98
C ASP A 169 2.07 5.30 -7.15
N GLN A 170 2.31 6.52 -7.64
CA GLN A 170 2.94 7.59 -6.86
C GLN A 170 2.11 7.96 -5.63
N ILE A 171 0.80 8.12 -5.78
CA ILE A 171 -0.12 8.37 -4.67
C ILE A 171 -0.09 7.20 -3.67
N PHE A 172 -0.21 5.95 -4.13
CA PHE A 172 -0.21 4.76 -3.28
C PHE A 172 1.10 4.57 -2.50
N THR A 173 2.23 4.81 -3.17
CA THR A 173 3.56 4.63 -2.56
C THR A 173 3.90 5.73 -1.55
N SER A 174 3.28 6.91 -1.68
CA SER A 174 3.46 8.04 -0.76
C SER A 174 2.75 7.89 0.59
N PHE A 175 1.93 6.85 0.76
CA PHE A 175 1.26 6.59 2.03
C PHE A 175 2.26 6.43 3.17
N VAL A 176 2.05 7.18 4.25
CA VAL A 176 2.79 7.05 5.51
C VAL A 176 1.79 7.04 6.66
N GLY A 177 1.77 5.95 7.44
CA GLY A 177 1.06 5.92 8.72
C GLY A 177 1.86 6.66 9.79
N THR A 178 1.18 7.47 10.61
CA THR A 178 1.86 8.37 11.58
C THR A 178 2.56 7.64 12.72
N ASN A 179 2.16 6.38 13.00
CA ASN A 179 2.74 5.52 14.03
C ASN A 179 3.45 4.28 13.45
N ASP A 180 3.74 4.23 12.14
CA ASP A 180 4.29 3.05 11.47
C ASP A 180 5.60 2.56 12.11
N ALA A 181 6.49 3.49 12.47
CA ALA A 181 7.78 3.15 13.10
C ALA A 181 7.58 2.48 14.48
N ALA A 182 6.65 2.99 15.29
CA ALA A 182 6.35 2.43 16.61
C ALA A 182 5.71 1.04 16.49
N LEU A 183 4.75 0.89 15.58
CA LEU A 183 4.09 -0.39 15.32
C LEU A 183 5.05 -1.43 14.73
N GLN A 184 5.98 -1.01 13.86
CA GLN A 184 7.02 -1.89 13.32
C GLN A 184 7.94 -2.39 14.45
N ALA A 185 8.43 -1.49 15.30
CA ALA A 185 9.26 -1.87 16.44
C ALA A 185 8.53 -2.83 17.40
N GLU A 186 7.25 -2.60 17.67
CA GLU A 186 6.40 -3.51 18.45
C GLU A 186 6.33 -4.90 17.81
N ALA A 187 6.06 -4.96 16.51
CA ALA A 187 5.97 -6.22 15.78
C ALA A 187 7.30 -6.99 15.77
N GLU A 188 8.42 -6.31 15.57
CA GLU A 188 9.76 -6.91 15.60
C GLU A 188 10.11 -7.46 16.99
N ALA A 189 9.77 -6.73 18.06
CA ALA A 189 9.93 -7.19 19.43
C ALA A 189 9.08 -8.43 19.73
N ALA A 190 7.82 -8.45 19.29
CA ALA A 190 6.93 -9.59 19.45
C ALA A 190 7.42 -10.84 18.70
N ILE A 191 7.98 -10.65 17.50
CA ILE A 191 8.60 -11.73 16.71
C ILE A 191 9.81 -12.29 17.46
N ALA A 192 10.72 -11.42 17.92
CA ALA A 192 11.91 -11.85 18.65
C ALA A 192 11.56 -12.62 19.94
N GLN A 193 10.58 -12.14 20.70
CA GLN A 193 10.12 -12.82 21.92
C GLN A 193 9.53 -14.20 21.61
N ARG A 194 8.72 -14.33 20.56
CA ARG A 194 8.14 -15.60 20.13
C ARG A 194 9.21 -16.59 19.71
N SER A 195 10.18 -16.17 18.89
CA SER A 195 11.30 -17.02 18.48
C SER A 195 12.14 -17.49 19.66
N ALA A 196 12.38 -16.63 20.66
CA ALA A 196 13.08 -17.03 21.89
C ALA A 196 12.28 -18.06 22.71
N GLN A 197 10.96 -17.89 22.82
CA GLN A 197 10.08 -18.85 23.51
C GLN A 197 10.03 -20.20 22.80
N GLU A 198 9.93 -20.21 21.47
CA GLU A 198 9.94 -21.43 20.66
C GLU A 198 11.28 -22.18 20.79
N ALA A 199 12.41 -21.47 20.77
CA ALA A 199 13.74 -22.07 20.97
C ALA A 199 13.88 -22.68 22.38
N ALA A 200 13.42 -21.97 23.42
CA ALA A 200 13.43 -22.48 24.79
C ALA A 200 12.54 -23.72 24.96
N ALA A 201 11.35 -23.72 24.36
CA ALA A 201 10.44 -24.86 24.36
C ALA A 201 11.04 -26.07 23.64
N ALA A 202 11.67 -25.87 22.48
CA ALA A 202 12.37 -26.92 21.75
C ALA A 202 13.53 -27.52 22.54
N ALA A 203 14.34 -26.68 23.21
CA ALA A 203 15.43 -27.13 24.07
C ALA A 203 14.93 -27.96 25.27
N ALA A 204 13.85 -27.51 25.92
CA ALA A 204 13.22 -28.24 27.02
C ALA A 204 12.66 -29.60 26.56
N ALA A 205 12.02 -29.66 25.39
CA ALA A 205 11.50 -30.90 24.82
C ALA A 205 12.63 -31.90 24.49
N ALA A 206 13.74 -31.42 23.92
CA ALA A 206 14.91 -32.24 23.62
C ALA A 206 15.56 -32.83 24.90
N ALA A 207 15.71 -32.01 25.94
CA ALA A 207 16.23 -32.48 27.23
C ALA A 207 15.34 -33.55 27.87
N ALA A 208 14.02 -33.37 27.84
CA ALA A 208 13.07 -34.35 28.35
C ALA A 208 13.10 -35.69 27.57
N ALA A 209 13.26 -35.63 26.24
CA ALA A 209 13.40 -36.82 25.41
C ALA A 209 14.69 -37.60 25.71
N ALA A 210 15.82 -36.89 25.90
CA ALA A 210 17.10 -37.50 26.25
C ALA A 210 17.04 -38.24 27.61
N GLN A 211 16.41 -37.64 28.62
CA GLN A 211 16.22 -38.28 29.93
C GLN A 211 15.35 -39.55 29.85
N LYS A 212 14.28 -39.54 29.04
CA LYS A 212 13.44 -40.74 28.84
C LYS A 212 14.22 -41.89 28.20
N ASN A 213 15.08 -41.59 27.22
CA ASN A 213 15.90 -42.60 26.54
C ASN A 213 16.99 -43.19 27.44
N GLN A 214 17.56 -42.42 28.36
CA GLN A 214 18.50 -42.94 29.36
C GLN A 214 17.83 -43.88 30.37
N LYS A 215 16.60 -43.57 30.81
CA LYS A 215 15.85 -44.44 31.73
C LYS A 215 15.46 -45.79 31.11
N LYS A 216 15.21 -45.86 29.80
CA LYS A 216 14.91 -47.12 29.10
C LYS A 216 16.12 -48.04 28.90
N LYS A 217 17.34 -47.51 29.04
CA LYS A 217 18.60 -48.28 28.87
C LYS A 217 19.16 -48.82 30.20
N ARG A 218 18.54 -48.48 31.34
CA ARG A 218 18.87 -49.01 32.66
C ARG A 218 17.83 -50.05 33.04
#